data_AF-A0AAN6JX31-F1
#
_entry.id   AF-A0AAN6JX31-F1
#
_cell.length_a   1.000
_cell.length_b   1.000
_cell.length_c   1.000
_cell.angle_alpha   90.00
_cell.angle_beta   90.00
_cell.angle_gamma   90.00
#
_symmetry.space_group_name_H-M   'P 1'
#
loop_
_entity.id
_entity.type
_entity.pdbx_description
1 polymer ?
#
loop_
_entity_poly.entity_id
_entity_poly.type
_entity_poly.pdbx_seq_one_letter_code
_entity_poly.pdbx_strand_id
1 'polypeptide(L)'
;MPSDYTLDHTKASSSKPEDGSSAISPSTLPPTSSLAAMPASEAEQAILESALEVISQPLPLLRSGTLTDKALAFKSKVIPGSSAGKHLRHVHSHFEMLVDVMPDLEQLLASKADHGGREAQGRSGSSGSHVESGSGDGDLPVVDYDRRSRNLEMESSSKVAISQYETLMGRLRQKLGGSNGRLFDAELKVRATTPVVQEFRTTFGREIWFLALHAIHHYALLRICMHEQGIELQSAAESTSSKYGVDASQFGVAPSTLAQRTWKQELEKSRL
;
A
#
# COMPACT_ATOMS: atom_id res chain seq x y z
N MET A 1 31.96 18.12 11.73
CA MET A 1 30.64 18.37 11.11
C MET A 1 29.60 17.97 12.15
N PRO A 2 28.85 18.90 12.75
CA PRO A 2 27.99 18.55 13.87
C PRO A 2 26.73 17.83 13.35
N SER A 3 26.53 16.62 13.87
CA SER A 3 25.36 15.76 13.70
C SER A 3 24.36 16.04 14.83
N ASP A 4 23.35 16.85 14.58
CA ASP A 4 22.22 16.99 15.49
C ASP A 4 20.92 17.20 14.70
N TYR A 5 20.21 16.11 14.45
CA TYR A 5 18.80 16.11 14.04
C TYR A 5 18.01 15.36 15.11
N THR A 6 17.76 16.03 16.22
CA THR A 6 16.77 15.59 17.20
C THR A 6 15.74 16.70 17.34
N LEU A 7 14.51 16.46 16.91
CA LEU A 7 13.39 17.35 17.15
C LEU A 7 12.99 17.22 18.62
N ASP A 8 13.39 18.21 19.42
CA ASP A 8 13.18 18.25 20.86
C ASP A 8 11.70 18.58 21.17
N HIS A 9 10.95 17.57 21.64
CA HIS A 9 9.55 17.69 22.05
C HIS A 9 9.43 17.95 23.56
N THR A 10 10.18 18.89 24.12
CA THR A 10 9.95 19.34 25.51
C THR A 10 9.38 20.75 25.56
N LYS A 11 8.05 20.87 25.38
CA LYS A 11 7.26 21.94 26.01
C LYS A 11 5.76 21.63 25.98
N ALA A 12 5.27 20.98 27.04
CA ALA A 12 3.89 21.18 27.49
C ALA A 12 3.78 20.88 29.00
N SER A 13 3.67 21.97 29.76
CA SER A 13 3.00 22.17 31.05
C SER A 13 3.23 21.20 32.21
N SER A 14 3.84 21.76 33.25
CA SER A 14 3.86 21.30 34.64
C SER A 14 2.49 21.42 35.31
N SER A 15 2.07 20.38 36.04
CA SER A 15 1.27 20.50 37.28
C SER A 15 1.58 19.32 38.21
N LYS A 16 1.63 19.62 39.52
CA LYS A 16 2.06 18.77 40.64
C LYS A 16 1.04 17.67 41.04
N PRO A 17 1.44 16.66 41.84
CA PRO A 17 0.59 15.52 42.18
C PRO A 17 -0.31 15.82 43.37
N GLU A 18 -1.55 15.33 43.35
CA GLU A 18 -2.37 15.16 44.55
C GLU A 18 -2.61 13.68 44.81
N ASP A 19 -2.44 13.33 46.08
CA ASP A 19 -2.50 12.02 46.70
C ASP A 19 -3.96 11.64 46.96
N GLY A 20 -4.36 10.43 46.56
CA GLY A 20 -5.77 10.03 46.52
C GLY A 20 -5.94 8.54 46.30
N SER A 21 -5.54 7.76 47.30
CA SER A 21 -5.74 6.31 47.40
C SER A 21 -7.20 5.90 47.17
N SER A 22 -7.45 5.13 46.12
CA SER A 22 -8.55 4.18 46.06
C SER A 22 -8.17 3.01 45.13
N ALA A 23 -7.90 1.87 45.77
CA ALA A 23 -7.56 0.63 45.11
C ALA A 23 -8.74 0.13 44.26
N ILE A 24 -8.60 0.24 42.94
CA ILE A 24 -9.46 -0.45 41.98
C ILE A 24 -8.69 -1.67 41.53
N SER A 25 -9.20 -2.85 41.90
CA SER A 25 -8.71 -4.14 41.45
C SER A 25 -8.54 -4.16 39.92
N PRO A 26 -7.45 -4.69 39.37
CA PRO A 26 -7.33 -4.83 37.93
C PRO A 26 -8.36 -5.85 37.45
N SER A 27 -9.44 -5.33 36.86
CA SER A 27 -10.38 -6.10 36.05
C SER A 27 -9.57 -6.79 34.95
N THR A 28 -9.45 -8.11 35.05
CA THR A 28 -8.86 -8.97 34.04
C THR A 28 -9.71 -8.86 32.77
N LEU A 29 -9.28 -7.98 31.87
CA LEU A 29 -9.75 -8.00 30.49
C LEU A 29 -9.47 -9.42 29.96
N PRO A 30 -10.46 -10.08 29.31
CA PRO A 30 -10.22 -11.38 28.70
C PRO A 30 -9.10 -11.23 27.66
N PRO A 31 -8.25 -12.24 27.49
CA PRO A 31 -7.24 -12.21 26.44
C PRO A 31 -7.96 -12.01 25.10
N THR A 32 -7.64 -10.92 24.43
CA THR A 32 -7.95 -10.75 23.01
C THR A 32 -7.52 -12.03 22.31
N SER A 33 -8.45 -12.73 21.65
CA SER A 33 -8.09 -13.91 20.88
C SER A 33 -6.92 -13.52 19.98
N SER A 34 -5.77 -14.17 20.18
CA SER A 34 -4.62 -13.97 19.32
C SER A 34 -5.08 -14.35 17.92
N LEU A 35 -5.33 -13.35 17.06
CA LEU A 35 -5.60 -13.58 15.65
C LEU A 35 -4.33 -14.21 15.09
N ALA A 36 -4.33 -15.54 14.93
CA ALA A 36 -3.22 -16.25 14.34
C ALA A 36 -2.99 -15.71 12.92
N ALA A 37 -1.74 -15.42 12.57
CA ALA A 37 -1.39 -15.02 11.21
C ALA A 37 -1.74 -16.18 10.24
N MET A 38 -2.40 -15.86 9.13
CA MET A 38 -2.77 -16.84 8.11
C MET A 38 -1.52 -17.38 7.39
N PRO A 39 -1.58 -18.58 6.78
CA PRO A 39 -0.52 -19.07 5.90
C PRO A 39 -0.21 -18.07 4.77
N ALA A 40 1.03 -18.01 4.32
CA ALA A 40 1.50 -17.03 3.34
C ALA A 40 0.67 -17.00 2.04
N SER A 41 0.18 -18.14 1.57
CA SER A 41 -0.69 -18.22 0.38
C SER A 41 -2.06 -17.56 0.58
N GLU A 42 -2.64 -17.71 1.77
CA GLU A 42 -3.93 -17.08 2.11
C GLU A 42 -3.74 -15.58 2.37
N ALA A 43 -2.65 -15.20 3.04
CA ALA A 43 -2.27 -13.81 3.25
C ALA A 43 -2.00 -13.08 1.92
N GLU A 44 -1.30 -13.72 0.98
CA GLU A 44 -1.06 -13.19 -0.36
C GLU A 44 -2.37 -12.91 -1.09
N GLN A 45 -3.30 -13.87 -1.08
CA GLN A 45 -4.60 -13.73 -1.74
C GLN A 45 -5.40 -12.59 -1.10
N ALA A 46 -5.48 -12.52 0.23
CA ALA A 46 -6.23 -11.48 0.94
C ALA A 46 -5.66 -10.08 0.69
N ILE A 47 -4.33 -9.94 0.68
CA ILE A 47 -3.66 -8.66 0.41
C ILE A 47 -3.78 -8.27 -1.07
N LEU A 48 -3.70 -9.23 -1.99
CA LEU A 48 -3.95 -8.99 -3.41
C LEU A 48 -5.37 -8.48 -3.65
N GLU A 49 -6.38 -9.14 -3.08
CA GLU A 49 -7.77 -8.73 -3.21
C GLU A 49 -7.99 -7.32 -2.64
N SER A 50 -7.43 -7.05 -1.46
CA SER A 50 -7.48 -5.72 -0.83
C SER A 50 -6.82 -4.66 -1.71
N ALA A 51 -5.65 -4.94 -2.29
CA ALA A 51 -4.95 -4.02 -3.17
C ALA A 51 -5.74 -3.77 -4.47
N LEU A 52 -6.30 -4.81 -5.08
CA LEU A 52 -7.13 -4.70 -6.28
C LEU A 52 -8.41 -3.91 -6.02
N GLU A 53 -9.06 -4.10 -4.88
CA GLU A 53 -10.21 -3.31 -4.47
C GLU A 53 -9.85 -1.83 -4.40
N VAL A 54 -8.75 -1.48 -3.72
CA VAL A 54 -8.24 -0.10 -3.62
C VAL A 54 -7.88 0.46 -5.00
N ILE A 55 -7.13 -0.26 -5.82
CA ILE A 55 -6.78 0.18 -7.18
C ILE A 55 -8.05 0.43 -8.00
N SER A 56 -9.11 -0.36 -7.82
CA SER A 56 -10.34 -0.22 -8.60
C SER A 56 -11.25 0.94 -8.19
N GLN A 57 -11.09 1.52 -6.99
CA GLN A 57 -12.00 2.54 -6.45
C GLN A 57 -12.28 3.73 -7.39
N PRO A 58 -11.31 4.27 -8.17
CA PRO A 58 -11.56 5.37 -9.10
C PRO A 58 -12.37 4.98 -10.34
N LEU A 59 -12.33 3.70 -10.76
CA LEU A 59 -12.88 3.27 -12.04
C LEU A 59 -14.36 3.62 -12.21
N PRO A 60 -15.24 3.44 -11.20
CA PRO A 60 -16.65 3.74 -11.40
C PRO A 60 -16.92 5.24 -11.49
N LEU A 61 -16.16 6.09 -10.78
CA LEU A 61 -16.26 7.55 -10.91
C LEU A 61 -15.83 8.03 -12.30
N LEU A 62 -14.81 7.40 -12.86
CA LEU A 62 -14.35 7.66 -14.23
C LEU A 62 -15.39 7.18 -15.26
N ARG A 63 -15.91 5.97 -15.09
CA ARG A 63 -16.88 5.35 -16.03
C ARG A 63 -18.27 6.01 -15.98
N SER A 64 -18.72 6.48 -14.82
CA SER A 64 -19.99 7.19 -14.68
C SER A 64 -19.95 8.60 -15.29
N GLY A 65 -18.76 9.13 -15.56
CA GLY A 65 -18.56 10.53 -15.93
C GLY A 65 -18.62 11.50 -14.75
N THR A 66 -18.69 11.02 -13.51
CA THR A 66 -18.58 11.88 -12.32
C THR A 66 -17.22 12.57 -12.28
N LEU A 67 -16.15 11.85 -12.62
CA LEU A 67 -14.79 12.37 -12.75
C LEU A 67 -14.43 12.58 -14.23
N THR A 68 -14.94 13.67 -14.80
CA THR A 68 -14.68 14.07 -16.20
C THR A 68 -13.22 14.47 -16.45
N ASP A 69 -12.82 14.52 -17.72
CA ASP A 69 -11.52 15.05 -18.17
C ASP A 69 -11.22 16.46 -17.62
N LYS A 70 -12.24 17.34 -17.60
CA LYS A 70 -12.13 18.67 -17.01
C LYS A 70 -11.88 18.59 -15.50
N ALA A 71 -12.57 17.68 -14.80
CA ALA A 71 -12.42 17.50 -13.36
C ALA A 71 -11.06 16.90 -12.98
N LEU A 72 -10.50 16.01 -13.81
CA LEU A 72 -9.16 15.46 -13.67
C LEU A 72 -8.07 16.54 -13.79
N ALA A 73 -8.22 17.41 -14.79
CA ALA A 73 -7.26 18.45 -15.11
C ALA A 73 -7.33 19.69 -14.20
N PHE A 74 -8.47 19.90 -13.52
CA PHE A 74 -8.75 21.04 -12.65
C PHE A 74 -7.64 21.24 -11.60
N LYS A 75 -7.06 22.43 -11.56
CA LYS A 75 -6.00 22.76 -10.60
C LYS A 75 -6.62 23.24 -9.30
N SER A 76 -6.34 22.49 -8.23
CA SER A 76 -6.84 22.83 -6.90
C SER A 76 -6.23 24.15 -6.41
N LYS A 77 -7.08 25.02 -5.88
CA LYS A 77 -6.69 26.23 -5.13
C LYS A 77 -6.47 25.91 -3.66
N VAL A 78 -7.15 24.88 -3.12
CA VAL A 78 -7.00 24.42 -1.74
C VAL A 78 -5.69 23.67 -1.53
N ILE A 79 -5.26 22.88 -2.53
CA ILE A 79 -4.00 22.13 -2.54
C ILE A 79 -3.15 22.62 -3.72
N PRO A 80 -2.32 23.67 -3.52
CA PRO A 80 -1.56 24.29 -4.60
C PRO A 80 -0.74 23.29 -5.41
N GLY A 81 -0.88 23.38 -6.74
CA GLY A 81 -0.19 22.49 -7.67
C GLY A 81 -0.79 21.10 -7.81
N SER A 82 -1.88 20.76 -7.11
CA SER A 82 -2.55 19.46 -7.22
C SER A 82 -3.72 19.44 -8.21
N SER A 83 -4.13 18.23 -8.60
CA SER A 83 -5.38 17.93 -9.30
C SER A 83 -5.80 16.49 -9.03
N ALA A 84 -7.07 16.15 -9.31
CA ALA A 84 -7.54 14.77 -9.18
C ALA A 84 -6.74 13.81 -10.08
N GLY A 85 -6.47 14.21 -11.33
CA GLY A 85 -5.65 13.41 -12.26
C GLY A 85 -4.21 13.18 -11.78
N LYS A 86 -3.60 14.15 -11.10
CA LYS A 86 -2.26 13.98 -10.50
C LYS A 86 -2.25 12.93 -9.41
N HIS A 87 -3.28 12.90 -8.56
CA HIS A 87 -3.41 11.88 -7.51
C HIS A 87 -3.63 10.49 -8.10
N LEU A 88 -4.49 10.35 -9.11
CA LEU A 88 -4.68 9.07 -9.81
C LEU A 88 -3.39 8.56 -10.46
N ARG A 89 -2.72 9.41 -11.24
CA ARG A 89 -1.45 9.05 -11.87
C ARG A 89 -0.40 8.68 -10.84
N HIS A 90 -0.32 9.41 -9.73
CA HIS A 90 0.65 9.12 -8.67
C HIS A 90 0.44 7.74 -8.06
N VAL A 91 -0.80 7.38 -7.70
CA VAL A 91 -1.13 6.03 -7.21
C VAL A 91 -0.76 4.97 -8.23
N HIS A 92 -1.21 5.13 -9.47
CA HIS A 92 -0.92 4.21 -10.56
C HIS A 92 0.60 4.00 -10.76
N SER A 93 1.38 5.09 -10.83
CA SER A 93 2.83 5.00 -11.01
C SER A 93 3.53 4.18 -9.92
N HIS A 94 3.09 4.25 -8.66
CA HIS A 94 3.75 3.48 -7.59
C HIS A 94 3.51 1.99 -7.75
N PHE A 95 2.27 1.60 -8.01
CA PHE A 95 1.95 0.19 -8.24
C PHE A 95 2.66 -0.34 -9.48
N GLU A 96 2.70 0.42 -10.57
CA GLU A 96 3.42 0.00 -11.78
C GLU A 96 4.91 -0.23 -11.52
N MET A 97 5.59 0.68 -10.82
CA MET A 97 7.02 0.50 -10.49
C MET A 97 7.27 -0.74 -9.62
N LEU A 98 6.35 -1.08 -8.71
CA LEU A 98 6.46 -2.31 -7.94
C LEU A 98 6.26 -3.54 -8.84
N VAL A 99 5.23 -3.52 -9.70
CA VAL A 99 4.93 -4.60 -10.64
C VAL A 99 6.05 -4.81 -11.66
N ASP A 100 6.73 -3.75 -12.07
CA ASP A 100 7.87 -3.81 -13.02
C ASP A 100 9.06 -4.59 -12.45
N VAL A 101 9.26 -4.54 -11.13
CA VAL A 101 10.37 -5.25 -10.46
C VAL A 101 9.96 -6.61 -9.89
N MET A 102 8.67 -6.96 -9.93
CA MET A 102 8.20 -8.27 -9.50
C MET A 102 8.79 -9.37 -10.41
N PRO A 103 9.48 -10.37 -9.87
CA PRO A 103 9.93 -11.51 -10.67
C PRO A 103 8.73 -12.28 -11.22
N ASP A 104 8.89 -12.87 -12.40
CA ASP A 104 7.93 -13.84 -12.92
C ASP A 104 8.02 -15.16 -12.16
N LEU A 105 6.96 -15.97 -12.24
CA LEU A 105 6.88 -17.26 -11.54
C LEU A 105 8.07 -18.19 -11.87
N GLU A 106 8.52 -18.19 -13.13
CA GLU A 106 9.69 -18.95 -13.57
C GLU A 106 10.98 -18.50 -12.86
N GLN A 107 11.17 -17.19 -12.68
CA GLN A 107 12.34 -16.62 -12.00
C GLN A 107 12.30 -16.94 -10.50
N LEU A 108 11.12 -16.89 -9.87
CA LEU A 108 10.91 -17.30 -8.48
C LEU A 108 11.20 -18.79 -8.24
N LEU A 109 10.91 -19.64 -9.23
CA LEU A 109 11.17 -21.08 -9.16
C LEU A 109 12.66 -21.39 -9.32
N ALA A 110 13.34 -20.70 -10.24
CA ALA A 110 14.76 -20.89 -10.52
C ALA A 110 15.67 -20.50 -9.34
N SER A 111 15.34 -19.42 -8.63
CA SER A 111 16.15 -18.92 -7.51
C SER A 111 16.24 -19.87 -6.31
N LYS A 112 15.23 -20.73 -6.11
CA LYS A 112 15.25 -21.79 -5.07
C LYS A 112 16.08 -23.01 -5.45
N ALA A 113 16.17 -23.36 -6.74
CA ALA A 113 16.92 -24.52 -7.19
C ALA A 113 18.44 -24.36 -6.93
N ASP A 114 18.95 -23.13 -7.04
CA ASP A 114 20.38 -22.81 -6.82
C ASP A 114 20.79 -22.85 -5.33
N HIS A 115 19.87 -22.53 -4.42
CA HIS A 115 20.13 -22.57 -2.98
C HIS A 115 20.00 -23.97 -2.34
N GLY A 116 19.47 -24.96 -3.08
CA GLY A 116 19.30 -26.34 -2.60
C GLY A 116 20.46 -27.30 -2.91
N GLY A 117 21.54 -26.84 -3.56
CA GLY A 117 22.59 -27.69 -4.11
C GLY A 117 23.98 -27.63 -3.46
N ARG A 118 24.18 -26.86 -2.39
CA ARG A 118 25.49 -26.70 -1.72
C ARG A 118 25.51 -27.22 -0.29
N GLU A 119 25.38 -28.53 -0.13
CA GLU A 119 25.93 -29.21 1.05
C GLU A 119 26.81 -30.40 0.62
N ALA A 120 27.92 -30.55 1.36
CA ALA A 120 28.92 -31.62 1.34
C ALA A 120 30.01 -31.61 0.23
N GLN A 121 31.07 -30.82 0.46
CA GLN A 121 32.43 -31.40 0.50
C GLN A 121 33.42 -30.46 1.19
N GLY A 122 33.82 -30.83 2.41
CA GLY A 122 34.92 -30.19 3.11
C GLY A 122 36.27 -30.66 2.58
N ARG A 123 37.23 -29.73 2.48
CA ARG A 123 38.63 -30.00 2.78
C ARG A 123 39.44 -28.73 3.05
N SER A 124 40.28 -28.87 4.06
CA SER A 124 41.15 -27.90 4.73
C SER A 124 42.19 -27.23 3.83
N GLY A 125 42.50 -25.96 4.11
CA GLY A 125 43.64 -25.23 3.54
C GLY A 125 43.76 -23.80 4.08
N SER A 126 44.74 -23.58 4.96
CA SER A 126 45.14 -22.31 5.58
C SER A 126 45.74 -21.32 4.57
N SER A 127 45.37 -20.03 4.66
CA SER A 127 46.28 -18.89 4.90
C SER A 127 45.74 -17.54 4.35
N GLY A 128 45.55 -16.59 5.27
CA GLY A 128 45.79 -15.14 5.14
C GLY A 128 45.29 -14.36 3.91
N SER A 129 44.15 -13.68 4.07
CA SER A 129 44.02 -12.24 3.82
C SER A 129 42.66 -11.76 4.33
N HIS A 130 42.63 -10.60 4.99
CA HIS A 130 41.39 -9.94 5.41
C HIS A 130 40.57 -9.60 4.17
N VAL A 131 39.57 -10.45 3.88
CA VAL A 131 38.47 -10.14 2.99
C VAL A 131 37.28 -9.91 3.89
N GLU A 132 36.73 -8.70 3.85
CA GLU A 132 35.49 -8.36 4.53
C GLU A 132 34.42 -9.39 4.16
N SER A 133 33.95 -10.08 5.17
CA SER A 133 32.84 -11.02 5.12
C SER A 133 31.53 -10.25 4.94
N GLY A 134 31.26 -9.80 3.71
CA GLY A 134 29.94 -9.37 3.25
C GLY A 134 29.16 -10.60 2.79
N SER A 135 28.54 -11.31 3.72
CA SER A 135 27.69 -12.46 3.42
C SER A 135 26.40 -12.04 2.70
N GLY A 136 26.31 -12.36 1.40
CA GLY A 136 25.05 -12.67 0.70
C GLY A 136 24.06 -11.53 0.48
N ASP A 137 24.46 -10.46 -0.20
CA ASP A 137 23.55 -9.48 -0.81
C ASP A 137 23.46 -9.76 -2.31
N GLY A 138 22.85 -10.89 -2.67
CA GLY A 138 22.54 -11.21 -4.07
C GLY A 138 21.59 -10.16 -4.68
N ASP A 139 21.55 -10.13 -6.01
CA ASP A 139 20.81 -9.20 -6.90
C ASP A 139 19.29 -9.13 -6.62
N LEU A 140 18.91 -8.63 -5.44
CA LEU A 140 17.52 -8.41 -5.06
C LEU A 140 16.90 -7.35 -5.97
N PRO A 141 15.64 -7.51 -6.42
CA PRO A 141 14.94 -6.46 -7.14
C PRO A 141 14.95 -5.14 -6.36
N VAL A 142 15.13 -4.03 -7.05
CA VAL A 142 15.18 -2.69 -6.43
C VAL A 142 14.06 -1.82 -6.99
N VAL A 143 13.18 -1.31 -6.12
CA VAL A 143 12.16 -0.31 -6.47
C VAL A 143 12.57 1.08 -5.97
N ASP A 144 12.40 2.10 -6.81
CA ASP A 144 12.67 3.51 -6.47
C ASP A 144 11.42 4.35 -6.75
N TYR A 145 10.63 4.60 -5.70
CA TYR A 145 9.35 5.33 -5.81
C TYR A 145 9.51 6.82 -6.13
N ASP A 146 10.73 7.37 -6.01
CA ASP A 146 11.03 8.78 -6.31
C ASP A 146 11.29 8.99 -7.81
N ARG A 147 11.76 7.95 -8.51
CA ARG A 147 12.08 7.99 -9.96
C ARG A 147 10.92 7.55 -10.84
N ARG A 148 9.86 8.37 -10.86
CA ARG A 148 8.63 8.11 -11.61
C ARG A 148 8.65 8.65 -13.03
N SER A 149 8.17 7.86 -13.99
CA SER A 149 7.75 8.35 -15.30
C SER A 149 6.47 9.20 -15.15
N ARG A 150 6.36 10.28 -15.92
CA ARG A 150 5.19 11.18 -15.89
C ARG A 150 4.31 10.90 -17.11
N ASN A 151 3.37 9.96 -16.99
CA ASN A 151 2.28 9.85 -17.97
C ASN A 151 1.30 11.02 -17.75
N LEU A 152 1.48 12.10 -18.52
CA LEU A 152 0.69 13.32 -18.39
C LEU A 152 -0.72 13.17 -18.98
N GLU A 153 -0.93 12.26 -19.93
CA GLU A 153 -2.25 12.05 -20.54
C GLU A 153 -3.26 11.52 -19.52
N MET A 154 -2.80 10.66 -18.61
CA MET A 154 -3.60 10.15 -17.49
C MET A 154 -4.09 11.26 -16.54
N GLU A 155 -3.39 12.40 -16.47
CA GLU A 155 -3.79 13.51 -15.60
C GLU A 155 -5.00 14.30 -16.15
N SER A 156 -5.38 14.09 -17.41
CA SER A 156 -6.44 14.84 -18.09
C SER A 156 -7.41 14.00 -18.93
N SER A 157 -7.18 12.71 -19.11
CA SER A 157 -8.08 11.83 -19.87
C SER A 157 -8.59 10.67 -19.02
N SER A 158 -9.90 10.68 -18.76
CA SER A 158 -10.61 9.60 -18.07
C SER A 158 -10.48 8.27 -18.80
N LYS A 159 -10.55 8.27 -20.14
CA LYS A 159 -10.32 7.08 -20.97
C LYS A 159 -8.93 6.48 -20.75
N VAL A 160 -7.88 7.31 -20.78
CA VAL A 160 -6.50 6.85 -20.53
C VAL A 160 -6.39 6.33 -19.10
N ALA A 161 -6.93 7.05 -18.11
CA ALA A 161 -6.90 6.61 -16.73
C ALA A 161 -7.57 5.25 -16.52
N ILE A 162 -8.76 5.02 -17.09
CA ILE A 162 -9.44 3.73 -17.02
C ILE A 162 -8.56 2.62 -17.60
N SER A 163 -8.04 2.81 -18.82
CA SER A 163 -7.20 1.80 -19.48
C SER A 163 -5.97 1.46 -18.65
N GLN A 164 -5.30 2.47 -18.10
CA GLN A 164 -4.08 2.31 -17.31
C GLN A 164 -4.36 1.54 -16.00
N TYR A 165 -5.41 1.89 -15.28
CA TYR A 165 -5.82 1.17 -14.07
C TYR A 165 -6.21 -0.28 -14.37
N GLU A 166 -6.94 -0.54 -15.45
CA GLU A 166 -7.32 -1.91 -15.85
C GLU A 166 -6.09 -2.75 -16.24
N THR A 167 -5.16 -2.17 -17.00
CA THR A 167 -3.89 -2.81 -17.35
C THR A 167 -3.09 -3.14 -16.09
N LEU A 168 -2.92 -2.17 -15.19
CA LEU A 168 -2.22 -2.39 -13.91
C LEU A 168 -2.83 -3.54 -13.11
N MET A 169 -4.16 -3.55 -12.95
CA MET A 169 -4.85 -4.64 -12.25
C MET A 169 -4.65 -6.00 -12.93
N GLY A 170 -4.61 -6.03 -14.26
CA GLY A 170 -4.31 -7.25 -15.03
C GLY A 170 -2.88 -7.75 -14.78
N ARG A 171 -1.89 -6.85 -14.86
CA ARG A 171 -0.48 -7.18 -14.62
C ARG A 171 -0.25 -7.67 -13.19
N LEU A 172 -0.85 -7.01 -12.20
CA LEU A 172 -0.73 -7.40 -10.80
C LEU A 172 -1.30 -8.82 -10.56
N ARG A 173 -2.49 -9.12 -11.12
CA ARG A 173 -3.07 -10.47 -11.06
C ARG A 173 -2.17 -11.51 -11.73
N GLN A 174 -1.57 -11.18 -12.87
CA GLN A 174 -0.68 -12.08 -13.58
C GLN A 174 0.57 -12.41 -12.76
N LYS A 175 1.20 -11.40 -12.14
CA LYS A 175 2.42 -11.60 -11.33
C LYS A 175 2.17 -12.44 -10.08
N LEU A 176 1.06 -12.21 -9.38
CA LEU A 176 0.72 -12.98 -8.18
C LEU A 176 0.02 -14.32 -8.48
N GLY A 177 -0.53 -14.49 -9.67
CA GLY A 177 -1.22 -15.71 -10.07
C GLY A 177 -0.30 -16.93 -10.03
N GLY A 178 -0.63 -17.91 -9.19
CA GLY A 178 0.13 -19.17 -9.08
C GLY A 178 1.43 -19.06 -8.26
N SER A 179 1.71 -17.91 -7.65
CA SER A 179 2.86 -17.72 -6.74
C SER A 179 2.74 -18.59 -5.48
N ASN A 180 1.51 -18.85 -5.00
CA ASN A 180 1.22 -19.62 -3.79
C ASN A 180 1.94 -19.05 -2.54
N GLY A 181 1.92 -17.73 -2.36
CA GLY A 181 2.54 -17.01 -1.25
C GLY A 181 4.04 -16.76 -1.40
N ARG A 182 4.67 -17.26 -2.47
CA ARG A 182 6.13 -17.14 -2.65
C ARG A 182 6.56 -15.73 -2.99
N LEU A 183 5.78 -15.03 -3.82
CA LEU A 183 6.07 -13.65 -4.16
C LEU A 183 5.83 -12.76 -2.95
N PHE A 184 4.78 -13.01 -2.17
CA PHE A 184 4.45 -12.26 -0.96
C PHE A 184 5.62 -12.13 0.04
N ASP A 185 6.32 -13.24 0.33
CA ASP A 185 7.46 -13.29 1.25
C ASP A 185 8.82 -12.99 0.56
N ALA A 186 8.85 -12.89 -0.77
CA ALA A 186 10.09 -12.61 -1.48
C ALA A 186 10.62 -11.21 -1.11
N GLU A 187 11.93 -11.16 -0.85
CA GLU A 187 12.60 -9.92 -0.49
C GLU A 187 12.86 -9.04 -1.72
N LEU A 188 12.82 -7.74 -1.49
CA LEU A 188 13.28 -6.71 -2.42
C LEU A 188 13.93 -5.57 -1.63
N LYS A 189 14.51 -4.64 -2.37
CA LYS A 189 15.07 -3.40 -1.84
C LYS A 189 14.23 -2.20 -2.28
N VAL A 190 13.96 -1.30 -1.35
CA VAL A 190 13.40 0.03 -1.65
C VAL A 190 14.52 1.05 -1.57
N ARG A 191 14.61 1.89 -2.59
CA ARG A 191 15.51 3.03 -2.65
C ARG A 191 14.75 4.30 -2.34
N ALA A 192 15.24 5.06 -1.36
CA ALA A 192 14.72 6.38 -1.03
C ALA A 192 15.77 7.46 -1.30
N THR A 193 15.36 8.52 -1.98
CA THR A 193 16.22 9.66 -2.27
C THR A 193 16.10 10.69 -1.14
N THR A 194 17.13 10.78 -0.30
CA THR A 194 17.34 11.90 0.63
C THR A 194 18.49 12.77 0.09
N PRO A 195 19.16 13.66 0.85
CA PRO A 195 20.44 14.23 0.40
C PRO A 195 21.45 13.17 -0.05
N VAL A 196 21.32 11.94 0.47
CA VAL A 196 21.99 10.73 -0.03
C VAL A 196 20.96 9.63 -0.34
N VAL A 197 21.30 8.73 -1.25
CA VAL A 197 20.46 7.56 -1.55
C VAL A 197 20.54 6.58 -0.39
N GLN A 198 19.38 6.18 0.15
CA GLN A 198 19.27 5.11 1.14
C GLN A 198 18.61 3.88 0.54
N GLU A 199 18.97 2.70 1.02
CA GLU A 199 18.43 1.42 0.55
C GLU A 199 17.99 0.58 1.75
N PHE A 200 16.77 0.03 1.67
CA PHE A 200 16.13 -0.74 2.74
C PHE A 200 15.65 -2.08 2.21
N ARG A 201 15.85 -3.16 2.97
CA ARG A 201 15.24 -4.47 2.66
C ARG A 201 13.78 -4.47 3.11
N THR A 202 12.94 -5.13 2.34
CA THR A 202 11.50 -5.28 2.57
C THR A 202 10.99 -6.53 1.84
N THR A 203 9.68 -6.81 1.88
CA THR A 203 9.03 -7.89 1.12
C THR A 203 7.96 -7.32 0.19
N PHE A 204 7.63 -8.05 -0.89
CA PHE A 204 6.57 -7.60 -1.80
C PHE A 204 5.23 -7.48 -1.10
N GLY A 205 4.90 -8.41 -0.18
CA GLY A 205 3.68 -8.33 0.63
C GLY A 205 3.58 -7.03 1.43
N ARG A 206 4.68 -6.60 2.06
CA ARG A 206 4.72 -5.33 2.79
C ARG A 206 4.57 -4.14 1.84
N GLU A 207 5.25 -4.14 0.69
CA GLU A 207 5.16 -3.03 -0.26
C GLU A 207 3.76 -2.92 -0.88
N ILE A 208 3.11 -4.04 -1.24
CA ILE A 208 1.72 -4.04 -1.74
C ILE A 208 0.78 -3.40 -0.72
N TRP A 209 0.91 -3.79 0.56
CA TRP A 209 0.09 -3.21 1.63
C TRP A 209 0.38 -1.72 1.84
N PHE A 210 1.65 -1.31 1.84
CA PHE A 210 2.05 0.10 1.91
C PHE A 210 1.43 0.90 0.77
N LEU A 211 1.49 0.41 -0.46
CA LEU A 211 0.91 1.08 -1.63
C LEU A 211 -0.62 1.17 -1.55
N ALA A 212 -1.30 0.16 -1.00
CA ALA A 212 -2.74 0.23 -0.76
C ALA A 212 -3.08 1.36 0.23
N LEU A 213 -2.38 1.46 1.36
CA LEU A 213 -2.60 2.54 2.33
C LEU A 213 -2.25 3.93 1.74
N HIS A 214 -1.17 4.01 0.97
CA HIS A 214 -0.75 5.23 0.28
C HIS A 214 -1.78 5.67 -0.77
N ALA A 215 -2.38 4.72 -1.49
CA ALA A 215 -3.46 5.01 -2.42
C ALA A 215 -4.69 5.61 -1.72
N ILE A 216 -5.08 5.06 -0.57
CA ILE A 216 -6.17 5.61 0.24
C ILE A 216 -5.87 7.04 0.70
N HIS A 217 -4.64 7.33 1.13
CA HIS A 217 -4.21 8.70 1.43
C HIS A 217 -4.42 9.63 0.23
N HIS A 218 -4.02 9.21 -0.97
CA HIS A 218 -4.21 10.01 -2.18
C HIS A 218 -5.67 10.14 -2.62
N TYR A 219 -6.50 9.12 -2.42
CA TYR A 219 -7.94 9.22 -2.70
C TYR A 219 -8.64 10.18 -1.74
N ALA A 220 -8.20 10.28 -0.49
CA ALA A 220 -8.69 11.32 0.43
C ALA A 220 -8.37 12.73 -0.08
N LEU A 221 -7.16 12.97 -0.61
CA LEU A 221 -6.81 14.26 -1.24
C LEU A 221 -7.57 14.50 -2.55
N LEU A 222 -7.82 13.45 -3.32
CA LEU A 222 -8.64 13.50 -4.53
C LEU A 222 -10.06 13.96 -4.19
N ARG A 223 -10.66 13.47 -3.09
CA ARG A 223 -11.97 13.94 -2.62
C ARG A 223 -12.00 15.43 -2.33
N ILE A 224 -10.92 16.00 -1.78
CA ILE A 224 -10.81 17.46 -1.58
C ILE A 224 -10.84 18.17 -2.95
N CYS A 225 -10.10 17.66 -3.94
CA CYS A 225 -10.10 18.22 -5.30
C CYS A 225 -11.48 18.12 -5.99
N MET A 226 -12.26 17.08 -5.71
CA MET A 226 -13.63 16.91 -6.22
C MET A 226 -14.60 17.89 -5.53
N HIS A 227 -14.53 17.98 -4.20
CA HIS A 227 -15.37 18.86 -3.41
C HIS A 227 -15.17 20.33 -3.77
N GLU A 228 -13.92 20.74 -4.04
CA GLU A 228 -13.62 22.11 -4.49
C GLU A 228 -14.36 22.49 -5.79
N GLN A 229 -14.72 21.50 -6.61
CA GLN A 229 -15.44 21.68 -7.87
C GLN A 229 -16.97 21.52 -7.71
N GLY A 230 -17.46 21.34 -6.48
CA GLY A 230 -18.87 21.03 -6.21
C GLY A 230 -19.28 19.62 -6.62
N ILE A 231 -18.32 18.70 -6.79
CA ILE A 231 -18.60 17.29 -7.09
C ILE A 231 -18.76 16.55 -5.76
N GLU A 232 -20.00 16.34 -5.35
CA GLU A 232 -20.33 15.59 -4.14
C GLU A 232 -20.48 14.10 -4.43
N LEU A 233 -19.89 13.29 -3.55
CA LEU A 233 -20.08 11.84 -3.53
C LEU A 233 -21.37 11.55 -2.76
N GLN A 234 -22.48 11.31 -3.46
CA GLN A 234 -23.79 11.06 -2.85
C GLN A 234 -23.74 9.86 -1.88
N SER A 235 -24.28 10.02 -0.67
CA SER A 235 -24.40 8.92 0.29
C SER A 235 -25.48 7.93 -0.17
N ALA A 236 -25.30 6.64 0.13
CA ALA A 236 -26.18 5.55 -0.30
C ALA A 236 -27.67 5.67 0.09
N ALA A 237 -28.07 6.68 0.87
CA ALA A 237 -29.42 6.82 1.41
C ALA A 237 -30.47 7.36 0.41
N GLU A 238 -30.07 7.97 -0.72
CA GLU A 238 -31.01 8.68 -1.61
C GLU A 238 -31.06 8.18 -3.06
N SER A 239 -30.38 7.09 -3.41
CA SER A 239 -30.41 6.55 -4.78
C SER A 239 -30.68 5.03 -4.80
N THR A 240 -31.94 4.66 -4.93
CA THR A 240 -32.32 3.41 -5.58
C THR A 240 -31.92 3.51 -7.06
N SER A 241 -30.92 2.71 -7.45
CA SER A 241 -30.34 2.64 -8.81
C SER A 241 -29.30 3.72 -9.14
N SER A 242 -28.10 3.57 -8.58
CA SER A 242 -26.91 4.05 -9.30
C SER A 242 -26.71 3.16 -10.51
N LYS A 243 -26.99 3.70 -11.71
CA LYS A 243 -26.79 3.08 -13.03
C LYS A 243 -25.39 2.44 -13.23
N TYR A 244 -24.44 2.74 -12.35
CA TYR A 244 -23.05 2.25 -12.38
C TYR A 244 -22.52 1.72 -11.02
N GLY A 245 -23.40 1.53 -10.02
CA GLY A 245 -23.15 0.64 -8.88
C GLY A 245 -21.99 0.98 -7.95
N VAL A 246 -21.82 2.25 -7.53
CA VAL A 246 -20.90 2.58 -6.43
C VAL A 246 -21.60 3.32 -5.30
N ASP A 247 -21.42 2.78 -4.11
CA ASP A 247 -21.61 3.50 -2.86
C ASP A 247 -20.47 4.52 -2.74
N ALA A 248 -20.77 5.77 -3.07
CA ALA A 248 -19.80 6.85 -3.02
C ALA A 248 -19.22 7.07 -1.61
N SER A 249 -19.85 6.49 -0.57
CA SER A 249 -19.32 6.45 0.79
C SER A 249 -18.09 5.55 0.97
N GLN A 250 -17.77 4.72 -0.02
CA GLN A 250 -16.64 3.78 0.03
C GLN A 250 -15.38 4.31 -0.69
N PHE A 251 -15.48 5.36 -1.50
CA PHE A 251 -14.33 5.94 -2.19
C PHE A 251 -13.34 6.59 -1.19
N GLY A 252 -12.08 6.17 -1.24
CA GLY A 252 -11.03 6.61 -0.32
C GLY A 252 -11.19 6.07 1.10
N VAL A 253 -11.93 4.97 1.29
CA VAL A 253 -12.02 4.25 2.57
C VAL A 253 -11.02 3.12 2.61
N ALA A 254 -10.30 2.99 3.73
CA ALA A 254 -9.30 1.94 3.91
C ALA A 254 -9.93 0.54 3.96
N PRO A 255 -9.27 -0.50 3.41
CA PRO A 255 -9.75 -1.89 3.50
C PRO A 255 -10.04 -2.35 4.92
N SER A 256 -9.20 -1.94 5.89
CA SER A 256 -9.41 -2.27 7.30
C SER A 256 -10.71 -1.68 7.87
N THR A 257 -11.11 -0.49 7.43
CA THR A 257 -12.37 0.13 7.83
C THR A 257 -13.56 -0.64 7.27
N LEU A 258 -13.48 -1.13 6.03
CA LEU A 258 -14.50 -1.97 5.42
C LEU A 258 -14.61 -3.31 6.17
N ALA A 259 -13.49 -3.98 6.44
CA ALA A 259 -13.45 -5.22 7.21
C ALA A 259 -14.08 -5.06 8.61
N GLN A 260 -13.73 -3.99 9.33
CA GLN A 260 -14.31 -3.71 10.64
C GLN A 260 -15.82 -3.46 10.59
N ARG A 261 -16.32 -2.80 9.53
CA ARG A 261 -17.77 -2.59 9.34
C ARG A 261 -18.47 -3.92 9.10
N THR A 262 -17.92 -4.78 8.26
CA THR A 262 -18.46 -6.13 7.99
C THR A 262 -18.50 -6.96 9.26
N TRP A 263 -17.40 -7.04 10.02
CA TRP A 263 -17.35 -7.80 11.27
C TRP A 263 -18.36 -7.30 12.30
N LYS A 264 -18.55 -5.97 12.42
CA LYS A 264 -19.58 -5.40 13.30
C LYS A 264 -20.98 -5.84 12.88
N GLN A 265 -21.30 -5.79 11.58
CA GLN A 265 -22.60 -6.23 11.06
C GLN A 265 -22.84 -7.73 11.27
N GLU A 266 -21.82 -8.57 11.09
CA GLU A 266 -21.89 -10.01 11.34
C GLU A 266 -22.12 -10.32 12.83
N LEU A 267 -21.39 -9.63 13.72
CA LEU A 267 -21.58 -9.74 15.16
C LEU A 267 -22.99 -9.33 15.58
N GLU A 268 -23.52 -8.24 15.02
CA GLU A 268 -24.90 -7.80 15.26
C GLU A 268 -25.94 -8.81 14.75
N LYS A 269 -25.73 -9.40 13.56
CA LYS A 269 -26.59 -10.46 13.02
C LYS A 269 -26.56 -11.74 13.84
N SER A 270 -25.40 -12.11 14.39
CA SER A 270 -25.24 -13.30 15.25
C SER A 270 -25.86 -13.16 16.65
N ARG A 271 -26.26 -11.95 17.03
CA ARG A 271 -26.91 -11.62 18.30
C ARG A 271 -28.45 -11.65 18.23
N LEU A 272 -29.01 -11.80 17.03
CA LEU A 272 -30.44 -11.93 16.74
C LEU A 272 -30.80 -13.41 16.51
#